data_AF-A0A959YXI9-F1
#
_entry.id   AF-A0A959YXI9-F1
#
_cell.length_a   1.000
_cell.length_b   1.000
_cell.length_c   1.000
_cell.angle_alpha   90.00
_cell.angle_beta   90.00
_cell.angle_gamma   90.00
#
_symmetry.space_group_name_H-M   'P 1'
#
loop_
_entity.id
_entity.type
_entity.pdbx_description
1 polymer ?
#
loop_
_entity_poly.entity_id
_entity_poly.type
_entity_poly.pdbx_seq_one_letter_code
_entity_poly.pdbx_strand_id
1 'polypeptide(L)'
;RTQSLWNLAATPQGQPDLFPEGDLVNDLRTGFRRARLAWYVIDPLFFRNNNLTPSNITGAMQSDNRMREVLEQEVFPNRQLPTGTPANIPVLDLAYYPSERGPYNYTTTLDSDGTLPVPQDNWAGITRRINTTDFEASNIEVIQFWMMDPFDPAVSNSQGQPASNVDSDNTTGGELYIDLGNISEDVLRDSRKAFENGLPKNLDDQAATTDETVWGVVPTTQSVVNAFAITDDNSNRFQDVGMDGLSDQQPDIEGRTEQAFFSDYLDNLDPGARAVWQSDPSADNYHFFRGSDYDALNLDILERYKLFNGLEGNSITDEDSPEDYPTQANTLPTTEDINQDQNLGESESYFEYKIDLKPQDMVVGQNFITDRILATANTPEGPKQVYWYQFKVPVRLPDKVVNGIQDFRSIRFM
;
A
#
# COMPACT_ATOMS: atom_id res chain seq x y z
N ARG A 1 -5.21 1.57 -14.37
CA ARG A 1 -5.77 0.89 -13.19
C ARG A 1 -4.86 -0.29 -12.90
N THR A 2 -3.68 0.00 -12.38
CA THR A 2 -2.58 -0.94 -12.22
C THR A 2 -2.05 -0.68 -10.83
N GLN A 3 -2.32 -1.60 -9.91
CA GLN A 3 -1.90 -1.50 -8.51
C GLN A 3 -0.37 -1.31 -8.41
N SER A 4 0.37 -1.93 -9.32
CA SER A 4 1.83 -1.86 -9.46
C SER A 4 2.42 -0.49 -9.81
N LEU A 5 1.59 0.55 -10.00
CA LEU A 5 2.08 1.93 -10.16
C LEU A 5 2.07 2.73 -8.85
N TRP A 6 1.54 2.14 -7.79
CA TRP A 6 1.52 2.71 -6.45
C TRP A 6 2.66 2.13 -5.63
N ASN A 7 3.31 2.98 -4.85
CA ASN A 7 4.39 2.63 -3.94
C ASN A 7 4.03 3.10 -2.54
N LEU A 8 4.74 2.62 -1.53
CA LEU A 8 4.63 3.12 -0.17
C LEU A 8 4.89 4.63 -0.15
N ALA A 9 4.05 5.40 0.55
CA ALA A 9 4.24 6.84 0.68
C ALA A 9 5.21 7.20 1.81
N ALA A 10 5.99 8.25 1.57
CA ALA A 10 6.69 8.96 2.63
C ALA A 10 5.69 9.59 3.63
N THR A 11 6.17 9.88 4.84
CA THR A 11 5.36 10.60 5.84
C THR A 11 5.13 12.04 5.36
N PRO A 12 3.86 12.50 5.24
CA PRO A 12 3.59 13.84 4.75
C PRO A 12 4.24 14.93 5.62
N GLN A 13 4.83 15.93 4.98
CA GLN A 13 5.54 17.05 5.59
C GLN A 13 4.71 18.33 5.54
N GLY A 14 5.09 19.33 6.35
CA GLY A 14 4.43 20.65 6.33
C GLY A 14 3.03 20.66 6.97
N GLN A 15 2.71 19.62 7.73
CA GLN A 15 1.41 19.40 8.36
C GLN A 15 1.53 19.06 9.85
N PRO A 16 2.13 19.90 10.70
CA PRO A 16 2.45 19.57 12.08
C PRO A 16 1.22 19.21 12.95
N ASP A 17 0.02 19.63 12.54
CA ASP A 17 -1.22 19.29 13.24
C ASP A 17 -1.67 17.82 13.01
N LEU A 18 -1.34 17.25 11.85
CA LEU A 18 -1.70 15.87 11.48
C LEU A 18 -0.48 14.93 11.58
N PHE A 19 0.66 15.37 11.05
CA PHE A 19 1.91 14.62 10.96
C PHE A 19 3.04 15.40 11.66
N PRO A 20 3.01 15.53 13.00
CA PRO A 20 4.08 16.21 13.75
C PRO A 20 5.45 15.55 13.59
N GLU A 21 5.48 14.25 13.28
CA GLU A 21 6.70 13.49 12.99
C GLU A 21 7.25 13.76 11.57
N GLY A 22 6.45 14.36 10.69
CA GLY A 22 6.80 14.65 9.30
C GLY A 22 7.89 15.70 9.10
N ASP A 23 8.46 16.29 10.16
CA ASP A 23 9.61 17.22 10.10
C ASP A 23 10.92 16.60 10.64
N LEU A 24 10.88 15.38 11.19
CA LEU A 24 12.07 14.67 11.68
C LEU A 24 12.88 14.08 10.52
N VAL A 25 14.20 14.17 10.59
CA VAL A 25 15.13 13.68 9.55
C VAL A 25 16.12 12.72 10.19
N ASN A 26 16.37 11.59 9.55
CA ASN A 26 17.23 10.51 10.02
C ASN A 26 16.86 10.09 11.45
N ASP A 27 15.56 9.85 11.68
CA ASP A 27 14.99 9.51 12.98
C ASP A 27 13.80 8.56 12.81
N LEU A 28 13.86 7.39 13.45
CA LEU A 28 12.83 6.33 13.34
C LEU A 28 11.41 6.79 13.71
N ARG A 29 11.29 7.87 14.48
CA ARG A 29 10.00 8.42 14.92
C ARG A 29 9.11 8.88 13.76
N THR A 30 9.65 9.16 12.57
CA THR A 30 8.84 9.50 11.38
C THR A 30 7.87 8.39 10.97
N GLY A 31 8.19 7.13 11.28
CA GLY A 31 7.40 5.94 10.94
C GLY A 31 6.45 5.47 12.04
N PHE A 32 6.49 6.05 13.25
CA PHE A 32 5.84 5.47 14.45
C PHE A 32 4.33 5.31 14.37
N ARG A 33 3.68 6.13 13.54
CA ARG A 33 2.22 6.12 13.33
C ARG A 33 1.81 5.39 12.04
N ARG A 34 2.75 4.79 11.31
CA ARG A 34 2.45 4.07 10.07
C ARG A 34 1.82 2.71 10.40
N ALA A 35 0.56 2.55 10.05
CA ALA A 35 -0.19 1.31 10.18
C ALA A 35 -0.19 0.50 8.88
N ARG A 36 -0.68 -0.75 8.95
CA ARG A 36 -0.72 -1.65 7.80
C ARG A 36 -1.79 -1.20 6.81
N LEU A 37 -1.37 -1.07 5.55
CA LEU A 37 -2.23 -0.87 4.40
C LEU A 37 -1.83 -1.87 3.33
N ALA A 38 -2.82 -2.57 2.78
CA ALA A 38 -2.65 -3.39 1.60
C ALA A 38 -3.43 -2.75 0.44
N TRP A 39 -2.77 -2.58 -0.71
CA TRP A 39 -3.37 -2.07 -1.94
C TRP A 39 -3.20 -3.09 -3.06
N TYR A 40 -4.31 -3.54 -3.63
CA TYR A 40 -4.28 -4.63 -4.59
C TYR A 40 -5.48 -4.60 -5.54
N VAL A 41 -5.45 -5.50 -6.51
CA VAL A 41 -6.59 -5.86 -7.34
C VAL A 41 -6.74 -7.36 -7.17
N ILE A 42 -7.88 -7.83 -6.67
CA ILE A 42 -8.08 -9.27 -6.48
C ILE A 42 -8.00 -9.99 -7.82
N ASP A 43 -7.14 -11.02 -7.89
CA ASP A 43 -6.95 -11.79 -9.12
C ASP A 43 -8.23 -12.55 -9.48
N PRO A 44 -8.72 -12.46 -10.73
CA PRO A 44 -9.92 -13.17 -11.15
C PRO A 44 -9.91 -14.68 -10.92
N LEU A 45 -8.74 -15.32 -10.75
CA LEU A 45 -8.64 -16.74 -10.42
C LEU A 45 -9.40 -17.12 -9.15
N PHE A 46 -9.54 -16.20 -8.19
CA PHE A 46 -10.30 -16.46 -6.96
C PHE A 46 -11.80 -16.63 -7.23
N PHE A 47 -12.28 -16.26 -8.41
CA PHE A 47 -13.68 -16.33 -8.85
C PHE A 47 -13.91 -17.30 -10.00
N ARG A 48 -12.89 -18.08 -10.35
CA ARG A 48 -13.02 -19.19 -11.31
C ARG A 48 -13.11 -20.49 -10.52
N ASN A 49 -13.80 -21.49 -11.06
CA ASN A 49 -13.86 -22.83 -10.47
C ASN A 49 -12.92 -23.74 -11.26
N ASN A 50 -11.61 -23.49 -11.16
CA ASN A 50 -10.58 -24.30 -11.82
C ASN A 50 -9.53 -24.78 -10.82
N ASN A 51 -8.51 -25.48 -11.32
CA ASN A 51 -7.43 -26.05 -10.50
C ASN A 51 -6.43 -25.01 -9.96
N LEU A 52 -6.50 -23.75 -10.37
CA LEU A 52 -5.62 -22.67 -9.90
C LEU A 52 -6.20 -21.95 -8.69
N THR A 53 -7.50 -22.07 -8.47
CA THR A 53 -8.22 -21.51 -7.33
C THR A 53 -7.92 -22.36 -6.09
N PRO A 54 -7.35 -21.78 -5.02
CA PRO A 54 -7.06 -22.52 -3.80
C PRO A 54 -8.31 -23.18 -3.23
N SER A 55 -8.16 -24.43 -2.76
CA SER A 55 -9.31 -25.27 -2.37
C SER A 55 -10.08 -24.77 -1.16
N ASN A 56 -9.46 -23.93 -0.33
CA ASN A 56 -10.07 -23.33 0.85
C ASN A 56 -10.95 -22.10 0.50
N ILE A 57 -10.90 -21.60 -0.74
CA ILE A 57 -11.72 -20.48 -1.19
C ILE A 57 -13.16 -20.96 -1.39
N THR A 58 -14.05 -20.46 -0.54
CA THR A 58 -15.44 -20.90 -0.50
C THR A 58 -16.38 -19.94 -1.23
N GLY A 59 -17.59 -20.43 -1.54
CA GLY A 59 -18.67 -19.57 -2.05
C GLY A 59 -19.01 -18.40 -1.12
N ALA A 60 -18.87 -18.58 0.21
CA ALA A 60 -19.06 -17.52 1.19
C ALA A 60 -18.03 -16.39 1.01
N MET A 61 -16.75 -16.72 0.85
CA MET A 61 -15.69 -15.74 0.57
C MET A 61 -15.92 -15.03 -0.77
N GLN A 62 -16.32 -15.78 -1.80
CA GLN A 62 -16.68 -15.22 -3.11
C GLN A 62 -18.00 -14.42 -3.10
N SER A 63 -18.75 -14.49 -2.01
CA SER A 63 -19.98 -13.74 -1.77
C SER A 63 -19.76 -12.52 -0.89
N ASP A 64 -18.66 -12.39 -0.16
CA ASP A 64 -18.35 -11.23 0.69
C ASP A 64 -18.09 -9.98 -0.18
N ASN A 65 -18.80 -8.89 0.08
CA ASN A 65 -18.66 -7.63 -0.66
C ASN A 65 -17.22 -7.07 -0.69
N ARG A 66 -16.41 -7.37 0.32
CA ARG A 66 -14.99 -6.95 0.40
C ARG A 66 -14.06 -7.80 -0.45
N MET A 67 -14.49 -9.00 -0.84
CA MET A 67 -13.65 -10.01 -1.49
C MET A 67 -14.16 -10.47 -2.85
N ARG A 68 -15.44 -10.22 -3.19
CA ARG A 68 -16.09 -10.76 -4.39
C ARG A 68 -15.67 -10.05 -5.68
N GLU A 69 -15.92 -10.73 -6.81
CA GLU A 69 -15.77 -10.12 -8.13
C GLU A 69 -16.80 -8.98 -8.30
N VAL A 70 -16.32 -7.83 -8.80
CA VAL A 70 -17.18 -6.71 -9.19
C VAL A 70 -17.36 -6.74 -10.70
N LEU A 71 -18.63 -6.71 -11.14
CA LEU A 71 -18.96 -6.68 -12.56
C LEU A 71 -19.14 -5.24 -13.04
N GLU A 72 -18.78 -4.96 -14.28
CA GLU A 72 -18.88 -3.61 -14.83
C GLU A 72 -20.32 -3.08 -14.84
N GLN A 73 -21.29 -3.96 -15.06
CA GLN A 73 -22.72 -3.59 -15.04
C GLN A 73 -23.22 -3.25 -13.63
N GLU A 74 -22.49 -3.60 -12.59
CA GLU A 74 -22.80 -3.22 -11.21
C GLU A 74 -22.63 -1.70 -11.02
N VAL A 75 -21.53 -1.14 -11.56
CA VAL A 75 -21.20 0.28 -11.46
C VAL A 75 -21.76 1.09 -12.64
N PHE A 76 -21.80 0.48 -13.83
CA PHE A 76 -22.23 1.10 -15.08
C PHE A 76 -23.35 0.28 -15.74
N PRO A 77 -24.57 0.27 -15.18
CA PRO A 77 -25.66 -0.61 -15.63
C PRO A 77 -26.09 -0.39 -17.08
N ASN A 78 -25.89 0.82 -17.61
CA ASN A 78 -26.26 1.17 -18.98
C ASN A 78 -25.15 0.91 -20.01
N ARG A 79 -23.98 0.41 -19.58
CA ARG A 79 -22.86 0.14 -20.48
C ARG A 79 -23.06 -1.21 -21.17
N GLN A 80 -23.07 -1.19 -22.50
CA GLN A 80 -23.14 -2.40 -23.31
C GLN A 80 -21.72 -2.92 -23.57
N LEU A 81 -21.44 -4.12 -23.09
CA LEU A 81 -20.18 -4.80 -23.32
C LEU A 81 -20.20 -5.52 -24.67
N PRO A 82 -19.18 -5.33 -25.53
CA PRO A 82 -19.03 -6.15 -26.73
C PRO A 82 -18.85 -7.62 -26.37
N THR A 83 -19.43 -8.52 -27.17
CA THR A 83 -19.29 -9.97 -27.00
C THR A 83 -17.82 -10.37 -26.95
N GLY A 84 -17.43 -11.14 -25.92
CA GLY A 84 -16.05 -11.60 -25.72
C GLY A 84 -15.19 -10.68 -24.84
N THR A 85 -15.72 -9.54 -24.38
CA THR A 85 -15.05 -8.70 -23.37
C THR A 85 -15.32 -9.28 -21.98
N PRO A 86 -14.30 -9.38 -21.10
CA PRO A 86 -14.54 -9.73 -19.69
C PRO A 86 -15.55 -8.77 -19.07
N ALA A 87 -16.52 -9.32 -18.34
CA ALA A 87 -17.57 -8.53 -17.70
C ALA A 87 -17.13 -7.92 -16.37
N ASN A 88 -16.00 -8.34 -15.82
CA ASN A 88 -15.47 -7.84 -14.57
C ASN A 88 -14.78 -6.48 -14.74
N ILE A 89 -14.84 -5.67 -13.69
CA ILE A 89 -14.13 -4.39 -13.60
C ILE A 89 -13.04 -4.53 -12.54
N PRO A 90 -11.75 -4.26 -12.84
CA PRO A 90 -10.72 -4.27 -11.82
C PRO A 90 -10.93 -3.09 -10.87
N VAL A 91 -10.97 -3.40 -9.57
CA VAL A 91 -11.11 -2.46 -8.47
C VAL A 91 -9.76 -2.36 -7.77
N LEU A 92 -9.34 -1.13 -7.44
CA LEU A 92 -8.21 -0.92 -6.54
C LEU A 92 -8.76 -1.02 -5.12
N ASP A 93 -8.51 -2.15 -4.48
CA ASP A 93 -8.89 -2.40 -3.10
C ASP A 93 -7.84 -1.79 -2.18
N LEU A 94 -8.28 -1.05 -1.17
CA LEU A 94 -7.46 -0.46 -0.12
C LEU A 94 -7.92 -1.02 1.22
N ALA A 95 -7.20 -2.01 1.75
CA ALA A 95 -7.47 -2.62 3.04
C ALA A 95 -6.57 -1.99 4.10
N TYR A 96 -7.17 -1.15 4.96
CA TYR A 96 -6.46 -0.42 6.01
C TYR A 96 -6.73 -1.05 7.39
N TYR A 97 -5.66 -1.41 8.09
CA TYR A 97 -5.69 -2.05 9.40
C TYR A 97 -5.02 -1.11 10.42
N PRO A 98 -5.76 -0.13 10.98
CA PRO A 98 -5.17 0.93 11.80
C PRO A 98 -4.55 0.44 13.12
N SER A 99 -4.94 -0.74 13.59
CA SER A 99 -4.36 -1.37 14.79
C SER A 99 -3.15 -2.24 14.48
N GLU A 100 -2.87 -2.55 13.21
CA GLU A 100 -1.74 -3.39 12.84
C GLU A 100 -0.54 -2.52 12.43
N ARG A 101 0.67 -2.92 12.86
CA ARG A 101 1.91 -2.22 12.53
C ARG A 101 2.23 -2.35 11.03
N GLY A 102 2.46 -1.22 10.38
CA GLY A 102 2.87 -1.17 8.97
C GLY A 102 4.39 -1.25 8.80
N PRO A 103 4.87 -1.24 7.53
CA PRO A 103 6.30 -1.27 7.21
C PRO A 103 7.09 -0.09 7.81
N TYR A 104 8.33 -0.34 8.22
CA TYR A 104 9.28 0.62 8.76
C TYR A 104 8.75 1.44 9.95
N ASN A 105 7.95 0.80 10.81
CA ASN A 105 7.43 1.40 12.03
C ASN A 105 8.11 0.76 13.26
N TYR A 106 9.11 1.44 13.83
CA TYR A 106 9.86 0.96 14.99
C TYR A 106 9.36 1.54 16.31
N THR A 107 8.05 1.78 16.44
CA THR A 107 7.46 2.22 17.71
C THR A 107 7.60 1.15 18.78
N THR A 108 8.09 1.52 19.96
CA THR A 108 8.14 0.61 21.12
C THR A 108 6.83 0.57 21.90
N THR A 109 5.84 1.39 21.51
CA THR A 109 4.54 1.49 22.17
C THR A 109 3.56 0.53 21.49
N LEU A 110 3.69 -0.76 21.81
CA LEU A 110 2.86 -1.84 21.29
C LEU A 110 2.16 -2.59 22.43
N ASP A 111 0.98 -3.12 22.14
CA ASP A 111 0.33 -4.09 23.01
C ASP A 111 1.10 -5.43 22.99
N SER A 112 0.84 -6.30 23.97
CA SER A 112 1.55 -7.59 24.11
C SER A 112 1.35 -8.53 22.92
N ASP A 113 0.34 -8.31 22.08
CA ASP A 113 0.09 -9.04 20.84
C ASP A 113 0.75 -8.39 19.61
N GLY A 114 1.52 -7.32 19.81
CA GLY A 114 2.22 -6.60 18.76
C GLY A 114 1.37 -5.54 18.03
N THR A 115 0.13 -5.29 18.46
CA THR A 115 -0.75 -4.28 17.85
C THR A 115 -0.49 -2.86 18.37
N LEU A 116 -0.96 -1.86 17.60
CA LEU A 116 -0.89 -0.44 17.91
C LEU A 116 -2.07 -0.05 18.83
N PRO A 117 -1.82 0.50 20.04
CA PRO A 117 -2.85 0.72 21.04
C PRO A 117 -3.81 1.88 20.75
N VAL A 118 -3.46 2.78 19.82
CA VAL A 118 -4.24 3.99 19.50
C VAL A 118 -4.51 4.09 17.99
N PRO A 119 -5.46 3.29 17.45
CA PRO A 119 -5.68 3.18 16.00
C PRO A 119 -6.06 4.50 15.32
N GLN A 120 -6.76 5.40 16.02
CA GLN A 120 -7.21 6.68 15.46
C GLN A 120 -6.10 7.70 15.19
N ASP A 121 -4.91 7.50 15.77
CA ASP A 121 -3.75 8.39 15.56
C ASP A 121 -2.86 7.90 14.40
N ASN A 122 -3.13 6.70 13.88
CA ASN A 122 -2.32 6.07 12.86
C ASN A 122 -2.76 6.48 11.46
N TRP A 123 -1.84 6.32 10.51
CA TRP A 123 -2.07 6.59 9.10
C TRP A 123 -1.40 5.53 8.24
N ALA A 124 -1.76 5.47 6.97
CA ALA A 124 -1.00 4.76 5.96
C ALA A 124 -1.24 5.45 4.61
N GLY A 125 -0.26 5.35 3.71
CA GLY A 125 -0.30 6.08 2.45
C GLY A 125 0.36 5.32 1.32
N ILE A 126 -0.15 5.58 0.12
CA ILE A 126 0.44 5.14 -1.14
C ILE A 126 0.62 6.35 -2.03
N THR A 127 1.69 6.36 -2.83
CA THR A 127 2.02 7.43 -3.74
C THR A 127 2.26 6.88 -5.14
N ARG A 128 1.98 7.68 -6.17
CA ARG A 128 2.24 7.35 -7.56
C ARG A 128 2.71 8.57 -8.34
N ARG A 129 3.52 8.34 -9.36
CA ARG A 129 3.79 9.39 -10.35
C ARG A 129 2.56 9.67 -11.23
N ILE A 130 2.44 10.93 -11.62
CA ILE A 130 1.48 11.40 -12.61
C ILE A 130 2.22 11.69 -13.91
N ASN A 131 1.79 11.03 -15.00
CA ASN A 131 2.41 11.19 -16.30
C ASN A 131 2.08 12.55 -16.96
N THR A 132 0.86 13.05 -16.76
CA THR A 132 0.39 14.32 -17.30
C THR A 132 0.46 15.40 -16.23
N THR A 133 1.59 16.11 -16.15
CA THR A 133 1.89 16.99 -15.01
C THR A 133 1.29 18.39 -15.11
N ASP A 134 1.05 18.90 -16.33
CA ASP A 134 0.40 20.20 -16.55
C ASP A 134 -1.11 20.00 -16.66
N PHE A 135 -1.81 20.16 -15.54
CA PHE A 135 -3.26 20.00 -15.45
C PHE A 135 -4.00 21.17 -16.09
N GLU A 136 -3.40 22.38 -16.12
CA GLU A 136 -4.01 23.55 -16.75
C GLU A 136 -4.06 23.38 -18.26
N ALA A 137 -2.93 23.02 -18.88
CA ALA A 137 -2.85 22.77 -20.32
C ALA A 137 -3.70 21.55 -20.73
N SER A 138 -3.78 20.54 -19.86
CA SER A 138 -4.54 19.31 -20.11
C SER A 138 -6.02 19.40 -19.72
N ASN A 139 -6.46 20.55 -19.19
CA ASN A 139 -7.81 20.78 -18.67
C ASN A 139 -8.30 19.68 -17.72
N ILE A 140 -7.43 19.27 -16.79
CA ILE A 140 -7.78 18.33 -15.71
C ILE A 140 -8.48 19.12 -14.61
N GLU A 141 -9.74 18.77 -14.33
CA GLU A 141 -10.59 19.53 -13.41
C GLU A 141 -11.01 18.72 -12.17
N VAL A 142 -11.06 17.39 -12.28
CA VAL A 142 -11.70 16.53 -11.27
C VAL A 142 -10.92 15.22 -11.10
N ILE A 143 -10.71 14.83 -9.85
CA ILE A 143 -10.40 13.44 -9.49
C ILE A 143 -11.73 12.71 -9.30
N GLN A 144 -11.96 11.65 -10.09
CA GLN A 144 -13.21 10.88 -10.05
C GLN A 144 -12.94 9.42 -9.74
N PHE A 145 -13.67 8.88 -8.77
CA PHE A 145 -13.69 7.45 -8.47
C PHE A 145 -15.06 7.00 -7.97
N TRP A 146 -15.27 5.69 -7.99
CA TRP A 146 -16.42 5.04 -7.36
C TRP A 146 -15.90 4.22 -6.18
N MET A 147 -16.60 4.30 -5.06
CA MET A 147 -16.27 3.58 -3.84
C MET A 147 -17.49 2.78 -3.38
N MET A 148 -17.30 1.49 -3.10
CA MET A 148 -18.32 0.67 -2.49
C MET A 148 -18.56 1.17 -1.06
N ASP A 149 -19.80 1.16 -0.60
CA ASP A 149 -20.15 1.52 0.77
C ASP A 149 -19.30 0.73 1.77
N PRO A 150 -18.43 1.40 2.55
CA PRO A 150 -17.50 0.69 3.41
C PRO A 150 -18.11 0.37 4.78
N PHE A 151 -19.39 0.67 5.04
CA PHE A 151 -19.96 0.65 6.39
C PHE A 151 -20.97 -0.48 6.65
N ASP A 152 -20.99 -0.95 7.90
CA ASP A 152 -21.97 -1.91 8.43
C ASP A 152 -23.40 -1.29 8.44
N PRO A 153 -24.47 -2.03 8.07
CA PRO A 153 -25.85 -1.53 8.08
C PRO A 153 -26.39 -1.08 9.45
N ALA A 154 -25.70 -1.37 10.55
CA ALA A 154 -26.00 -0.89 11.89
C ALA A 154 -25.81 0.62 12.05
N VAL A 155 -25.03 1.27 11.17
CA VAL A 155 -24.87 2.72 11.14
C VAL A 155 -25.66 3.37 10.01
N SER A 156 -25.94 4.66 10.15
CA SER A 156 -26.74 5.43 9.19
C SER A 156 -26.13 6.79 8.96
N ASN A 157 -26.38 7.34 7.78
CA ASN A 157 -25.96 8.69 7.46
C ASN A 157 -26.81 9.76 8.16
N SER A 158 -26.44 11.04 8.01
CA SER A 158 -27.15 12.16 8.63
C SER A 158 -28.61 12.32 8.16
N GLN A 159 -29.03 11.64 7.09
CA GLN A 159 -30.40 11.58 6.61
C GLN A 159 -31.18 10.35 7.12
N GLY A 160 -30.58 9.55 8.00
CA GLY A 160 -31.19 8.33 8.55
C GLY A 160 -31.27 7.18 7.56
N GLN A 161 -30.45 7.19 6.50
CA GLN A 161 -30.35 6.07 5.56
C GLN A 161 -29.27 5.12 6.07
N PRO A 162 -29.58 3.83 6.26
CA PRO A 162 -28.60 2.86 6.71
C PRO A 162 -27.53 2.65 5.65
N ALA A 163 -26.32 2.34 6.10
CA ALA A 163 -25.31 1.78 5.22
C ALA A 163 -25.76 0.42 4.68
N SER A 164 -25.08 -0.06 3.64
CA SER A 164 -25.55 -1.18 2.83
C SER A 164 -24.63 -2.39 2.81
N ASN A 165 -23.41 -2.28 3.34
CA ASN A 165 -22.44 -3.36 3.23
C ASN A 165 -22.51 -4.31 4.43
N VAL A 166 -23.34 -5.34 4.29
CA VAL A 166 -23.58 -6.39 5.30
C VAL A 166 -22.33 -7.18 5.72
N ASP A 167 -21.24 -7.10 4.95
CA ASP A 167 -20.00 -7.81 5.23
C ASP A 167 -18.90 -6.90 5.81
N SER A 168 -19.19 -5.60 6.02
CA SER A 168 -18.25 -4.68 6.64
C SER A 168 -18.44 -4.65 8.16
N ASP A 169 -17.33 -4.63 8.89
CA ASP A 169 -17.30 -4.42 10.35
C ASP A 169 -17.09 -2.93 10.71
N ASN A 170 -16.90 -2.05 9.71
CA ASN A 170 -16.59 -0.64 9.94
C ASN A 170 -17.86 0.16 10.32
N THR A 171 -17.85 0.72 11.52
CA THR A 171 -18.94 1.55 12.06
C THR A 171 -18.51 2.97 12.41
N THR A 172 -17.21 3.24 12.47
CA THR A 172 -16.66 4.52 12.95
C THR A 172 -16.23 5.42 11.81
N GLY A 173 -15.71 4.84 10.73
CA GLY A 173 -15.11 5.59 9.62
C GLY A 173 -13.69 6.08 9.90
N GLY A 174 -13.28 7.06 9.11
CA GLY A 174 -11.95 7.63 9.07
C GLY A 174 -11.90 8.81 8.10
N GLU A 175 -10.71 9.12 7.61
CA GLU A 175 -10.47 10.26 6.73
C GLU A 175 -9.55 9.79 5.60
N LEU A 176 -9.90 10.15 4.36
CA LEU A 176 -9.08 9.88 3.18
C LEU A 176 -8.54 11.20 2.68
N TYR A 177 -7.22 11.29 2.60
CA TYR A 177 -6.51 12.44 2.06
C TYR A 177 -6.00 12.11 0.66
N ILE A 178 -6.11 13.08 -0.24
CA ILE A 178 -5.49 13.01 -1.57
C ILE A 178 -4.58 14.22 -1.67
N ASP A 179 -3.30 14.00 -1.89
CA ASP A 179 -2.32 15.06 -2.07
C ASP A 179 -1.95 15.15 -3.54
N LEU A 180 -1.88 16.35 -4.11
CA LEU A 180 -1.49 16.57 -5.50
C LEU A 180 -0.38 17.61 -5.58
N GLY A 181 0.81 17.21 -6.03
CA GLY A 181 1.90 18.16 -6.27
C GLY A 181 3.25 17.49 -6.34
N ASN A 182 4.20 18.03 -5.59
CA ASN A 182 5.46 17.39 -5.27
C ASN A 182 5.31 16.74 -3.89
N ILE A 183 5.52 15.43 -3.83
CA ILE A 183 5.46 14.59 -2.63
C ILE A 183 6.83 13.94 -2.50
N SER A 184 7.31 13.75 -1.27
CA SER A 184 8.63 13.17 -1.04
C SER A 184 8.67 11.71 -1.52
N GLU A 185 9.74 11.35 -2.21
CA GLU A 185 10.10 9.97 -2.57
C GLU A 185 10.97 9.31 -1.50
N ASP A 186 11.53 10.09 -0.57
CA ASP A 186 12.30 9.65 0.60
C ASP A 186 11.34 9.07 1.66
N VAL A 187 11.11 7.76 1.57
CA VAL A 187 10.21 7.00 2.44
C VAL A 187 10.88 6.73 3.79
N LEU A 188 12.15 6.34 3.74
CA LEU A 188 13.02 6.14 4.90
C LEU A 188 13.84 7.40 5.17
N ARG A 189 13.17 8.43 5.67
CA ARG A 189 13.70 9.80 5.70
C ARG A 189 15.09 9.93 6.32
N ASP A 190 16.12 9.90 5.48
CA ASP A 190 17.53 10.07 5.82
C ASP A 190 18.33 10.83 4.74
N SER A 191 17.65 11.31 3.70
CA SER A 191 18.24 11.99 2.54
C SER A 191 19.25 11.14 1.76
N ARG A 192 19.18 9.81 1.89
CA ARG A 192 19.92 8.85 1.08
C ARG A 192 18.93 8.06 0.24
N LYS A 193 19.21 7.94 -1.04
CA LYS A 193 18.34 7.16 -1.93
C LYS A 193 18.56 5.67 -1.66
N ALA A 194 17.55 4.98 -1.13
CA ALA A 194 17.55 3.53 -1.10
C ALA A 194 17.28 2.96 -2.50
N PHE A 195 18.09 1.98 -2.90
CA PHE A 195 17.88 1.20 -4.12
C PHE A 195 18.58 -0.15 -4.01
N GLU A 196 17.81 -1.23 -4.09
CA GLU A 196 18.25 -2.60 -3.84
C GLU A 196 19.41 -3.03 -4.76
N ASN A 197 19.37 -2.65 -6.04
CA ASN A 197 20.42 -3.06 -6.99
C ASN A 197 21.77 -2.36 -6.80
N GLY A 198 21.88 -1.43 -5.86
CA GLY A 198 23.14 -0.87 -5.39
C GLY A 198 23.82 -1.67 -4.28
N LEU A 199 23.09 -2.60 -3.65
CA LEU A 199 23.61 -3.44 -2.57
C LEU A 199 24.57 -4.51 -3.11
N PRO A 200 25.47 -5.05 -2.28
CA PRO A 200 26.36 -6.13 -2.68
C PRO A 200 25.60 -7.34 -3.21
N LYS A 201 25.97 -7.82 -4.40
CA LYS A 201 25.29 -8.97 -5.04
C LYS A 201 25.60 -10.33 -4.39
N ASN A 202 26.61 -10.37 -3.54
CA ASN A 202 27.03 -11.49 -2.71
C ASN A 202 28.03 -11.01 -1.64
N LEU A 203 28.44 -11.90 -0.73
CA LEU A 203 29.36 -11.61 0.37
C LEU A 203 30.81 -11.29 -0.05
N ASP A 204 31.15 -11.44 -1.33
CA ASP A 204 32.48 -11.13 -1.85
C ASP A 204 32.51 -9.83 -2.68
N ASP A 205 31.36 -9.17 -2.88
CA ASP A 205 31.22 -7.98 -3.73
C ASP A 205 31.62 -6.67 -3.04
N GLN A 206 32.92 -6.55 -2.77
CA GLN A 206 33.53 -5.38 -2.13
C GLN A 206 33.49 -4.10 -3.00
N ALA A 207 33.05 -4.20 -4.26
CA ALA A 207 32.92 -3.04 -5.15
C ALA A 207 31.62 -2.27 -4.92
N ALA A 208 30.57 -2.95 -4.47
CA ALA A 208 29.33 -2.35 -4.00
C ALA A 208 29.53 -1.84 -2.58
N THR A 209 29.68 -0.53 -2.43
CA THR A 209 29.95 0.13 -1.15
C THR A 209 28.68 0.70 -0.56
N THR A 210 28.47 0.45 0.74
CA THR A 210 27.28 0.90 1.49
C THR A 210 27.66 1.83 2.64
N ASP A 211 26.67 2.51 3.20
CA ASP A 211 26.74 3.39 4.37
C ASP A 211 25.57 3.04 5.31
N GLU A 212 25.70 3.36 6.60
CA GLU A 212 24.64 3.11 7.59
C GLU A 212 23.85 4.39 7.87
N THR A 213 22.54 4.25 7.99
CA THR A 213 21.63 5.28 8.51
C THR A 213 20.86 4.73 9.70
N VAL A 214 19.98 5.51 10.34
CA VAL A 214 19.16 4.94 11.42
C VAL A 214 18.18 3.88 10.90
N TRP A 215 17.92 3.87 9.59
CA TRP A 215 16.96 2.98 8.94
C TRP A 215 17.58 1.69 8.42
N GLY A 216 18.92 1.57 8.39
CA GLY A 216 19.58 0.38 7.87
C GLY A 216 20.81 0.72 7.04
N VAL A 217 20.96 0.03 5.91
CA VAL A 217 22.13 0.04 5.04
C VAL A 217 21.75 0.54 3.64
N VAL A 218 22.39 1.62 3.19
CA VAL A 218 22.10 2.25 1.90
C VAL A 218 23.32 2.22 0.97
N PRO A 219 23.15 2.03 -0.35
CA PRO A 219 24.27 2.14 -1.28
C PRO A 219 24.87 3.55 -1.35
N THR A 220 26.19 3.65 -1.49
CA THR A 220 26.91 4.93 -1.70
C THR A 220 27.23 5.21 -3.17
N THR A 221 26.95 4.25 -4.04
CA THR A 221 27.21 4.35 -5.48
C THR A 221 26.06 5.08 -6.18
N GLN A 222 26.27 5.45 -7.46
CA GLN A 222 25.17 5.96 -8.28
C GLN A 222 24.53 4.81 -9.06
N SER A 223 23.21 4.69 -8.96
CA SER A 223 22.45 3.79 -9.83
C SER A 223 22.48 4.30 -11.27
N VAL A 224 22.96 3.47 -12.20
CA VAL A 224 23.00 3.78 -13.65
C VAL A 224 21.77 3.24 -14.37
N VAL A 225 21.29 2.08 -13.95
CA VAL A 225 20.12 1.38 -14.49
C VAL A 225 19.41 0.73 -13.31
N ASN A 226 18.08 0.89 -13.19
CA ASN A 226 17.31 0.15 -12.19
C ASN A 226 16.98 -1.25 -12.70
N ALA A 227 17.89 -2.19 -12.47
CA ALA A 227 17.73 -3.60 -12.79
C ALA A 227 18.67 -4.43 -11.90
N PHE A 228 18.22 -5.63 -11.52
CA PHE A 228 19.08 -6.63 -10.91
C PHE A 228 20.16 -7.12 -11.89
N ALA A 229 21.25 -7.67 -11.35
CA ALA A 229 22.34 -8.19 -12.15
C ALA A 229 21.93 -9.49 -12.87
N ILE A 230 21.42 -9.37 -14.10
CA ILE A 230 20.94 -10.48 -14.95
C ILE A 230 22.03 -11.53 -15.24
N THR A 231 23.32 -11.19 -15.09
CA THR A 231 24.44 -12.04 -15.48
C THR A 231 24.99 -12.93 -14.37
N ASP A 232 24.61 -12.69 -13.11
CA ASP A 232 25.16 -13.40 -11.95
C ASP A 232 24.11 -14.34 -11.38
N ASP A 233 24.50 -15.61 -11.16
CA ASP A 233 23.61 -16.67 -10.69
C ASP A 233 22.99 -16.29 -9.33
N ASN A 234 21.71 -15.93 -9.39
CA ASN A 234 20.84 -15.71 -8.24
C ASN A 234 21.28 -14.63 -7.23
N SER A 235 21.82 -13.53 -7.74
CA SER A 235 22.20 -12.35 -6.93
C SER A 235 21.02 -11.62 -6.28
N ASN A 236 19.81 -11.75 -6.82
CA ASN A 236 18.60 -11.09 -6.30
C ASN A 236 18.41 -11.33 -4.81
N ARG A 237 18.67 -12.53 -4.29
CA ARG A 237 18.49 -12.86 -2.87
C ARG A 237 19.30 -12.01 -1.88
N PHE A 238 20.37 -11.34 -2.34
CA PHE A 238 21.20 -10.45 -1.52
C PHE A 238 20.79 -8.98 -1.67
N GLN A 239 20.00 -8.67 -2.69
CA GLN A 239 19.63 -7.31 -3.06
C GLN A 239 18.15 -7.03 -2.80
N ASP A 240 17.27 -8.00 -3.01
CA ASP A 240 15.81 -7.95 -2.79
C ASP A 240 15.49 -8.07 -1.29
N VAL A 241 15.92 -7.06 -0.54
CA VAL A 241 15.90 -7.00 0.94
C VAL A 241 15.20 -5.74 1.44
N GLY A 242 14.34 -5.12 0.61
CA GLY A 242 13.60 -3.93 1.01
C GLY A 242 14.40 -2.63 1.00
N MET A 243 13.79 -1.58 1.54
CA MET A 243 14.37 -0.23 1.58
C MET A 243 15.40 -0.05 2.71
N ASP A 244 15.34 -0.84 3.77
CA ASP A 244 16.31 -0.83 4.86
C ASP A 244 17.64 -1.48 4.47
N GLY A 245 17.66 -2.27 3.38
CA GLY A 245 18.88 -2.86 2.83
C GLY A 245 19.44 -4.01 3.67
N LEU A 246 18.62 -4.60 4.55
CA LEU A 246 19.02 -5.64 5.49
C LEU A 246 18.05 -6.82 5.35
N SER A 247 18.57 -8.03 5.16
CA SER A 247 17.71 -9.22 5.15
C SER A 247 17.40 -9.69 6.56
N ASP A 248 16.19 -10.24 6.72
CA ASP A 248 15.76 -11.03 7.87
C ASP A 248 16.71 -12.18 8.24
N GLN A 249 17.18 -12.91 7.22
CA GLN A 249 17.87 -14.19 7.40
C GLN A 249 19.33 -14.16 6.98
N GLN A 250 19.61 -13.47 5.87
CA GLN A 250 20.92 -13.50 5.23
C GLN A 250 21.79 -12.37 5.80
N PRO A 251 22.99 -12.65 6.33
CA PRO A 251 23.91 -11.57 6.68
C PRO A 251 24.39 -10.84 5.43
N ASP A 252 24.59 -9.54 5.55
CA ASP A 252 25.28 -8.75 4.53
C ASP A 252 26.81 -8.98 4.56
N ILE A 253 27.55 -8.22 3.76
CA ILE A 253 29.01 -8.33 3.65
C ILE A 253 29.76 -8.01 4.96
N GLU A 254 29.13 -7.25 5.87
CA GLU A 254 29.68 -6.90 7.19
C GLU A 254 29.17 -7.85 8.30
N GLY A 255 28.31 -8.81 7.97
CA GLY A 255 27.74 -9.76 8.90
C GLY A 255 26.50 -9.24 9.64
N ARG A 256 25.89 -8.16 9.17
CA ARG A 256 24.66 -7.58 9.72
C ARG A 256 23.45 -8.33 9.17
N THR A 257 22.49 -8.62 10.04
CA THR A 257 21.12 -8.98 9.67
C THR A 257 20.19 -7.92 10.23
N GLU A 258 18.98 -7.88 9.73
CA GLU A 258 17.96 -6.95 10.18
C GLU A 258 17.74 -7.03 11.71
N GLN A 259 17.54 -8.24 12.23
CA GLN A 259 17.39 -8.50 13.68
C GLN A 259 18.58 -7.99 14.50
N ALA A 260 19.82 -8.14 13.99
CA ALA A 260 21.01 -7.68 14.70
C ALA A 260 21.08 -6.14 14.73
N PHE A 261 20.76 -5.51 13.60
CA PHE A 261 20.77 -4.06 13.44
C PHE A 261 19.74 -3.38 14.36
N PHE A 262 18.51 -3.90 14.40
CA PHE A 262 17.44 -3.35 15.24
C PHE A 262 17.34 -3.98 16.64
N SER A 263 18.42 -4.57 17.14
CA SER A 263 18.45 -5.22 18.46
C SER A 263 18.06 -4.28 19.61
N ASP A 264 18.51 -3.02 19.57
CA ASP A 264 18.12 -2.01 20.56
C ASP A 264 16.60 -1.75 20.55
N TYR A 265 15.95 -1.71 19.39
CA TYR A 265 14.50 -1.59 19.28
C TYR A 265 13.81 -2.82 19.89
N LEU A 266 14.25 -4.03 19.49
CA LEU A 266 13.69 -5.31 19.96
C LEU A 266 13.85 -5.52 21.47
N ASP A 267 14.94 -5.01 22.06
CA ASP A 267 15.21 -5.07 23.49
C ASP A 267 14.30 -4.15 24.32
N ASN A 268 13.72 -3.12 23.69
CA ASN A 268 12.78 -2.19 24.32
C ASN A 268 11.30 -2.59 24.15
N LEU A 269 11.00 -3.68 23.44
CA LEU A 269 9.64 -4.19 23.28
C LEU A 269 9.19 -5.01 24.50
N ASP A 270 7.87 -5.02 24.73
CA ASP A 270 7.25 -6.03 25.59
C ASP A 270 7.59 -7.46 25.07
N PRO A 271 7.83 -8.46 25.93
CA PRO A 271 8.19 -9.80 25.47
C PRO A 271 7.20 -10.44 24.49
N GLY A 272 5.91 -10.15 24.61
CA GLY A 272 4.90 -10.63 23.67
C GLY A 272 5.04 -9.95 22.31
N ALA A 273 5.14 -8.61 22.30
CA ALA A 273 5.36 -7.84 21.08
C ALA A 273 6.67 -8.23 20.38
N ARG A 274 7.75 -8.44 21.14
CA ARG A 274 9.03 -8.93 20.63
C ARG A 274 8.88 -10.28 19.94
N ALA A 275 8.12 -11.22 20.52
CA ALA A 275 7.93 -12.53 19.93
C ALA A 275 7.25 -12.46 18.55
N VAL A 276 6.41 -11.44 18.33
CA VAL A 276 5.75 -11.18 17.03
C VAL A 276 6.71 -10.54 16.03
N TRP A 277 7.51 -9.55 16.45
CA TRP A 277 8.28 -8.69 15.53
C TRP A 277 9.77 -8.99 15.43
N GLN A 278 10.31 -9.91 16.24
CA GLN A 278 11.75 -10.21 16.20
C GLN A 278 12.24 -10.87 14.92
N SER A 279 11.33 -11.50 14.16
CA SER A 279 11.66 -12.19 12.91
C SER A 279 11.50 -11.31 11.68
N ASP A 280 10.97 -10.10 11.85
CA ASP A 280 10.76 -9.08 10.82
C ASP A 280 10.58 -7.70 11.51
N PRO A 281 11.68 -7.11 12.04
CA PRO A 281 11.64 -5.80 12.67
C PRO A 281 11.07 -4.68 11.79
N SER A 282 11.28 -4.68 10.48
CA SER A 282 10.85 -3.66 9.52
C SER A 282 9.43 -3.89 9.01
N ALA A 283 8.85 -5.06 9.24
CA ALA A 283 7.49 -5.40 8.84
C ALA A 283 7.25 -5.28 7.33
N ASP A 284 8.28 -5.50 6.50
CA ASP A 284 8.31 -5.27 5.06
C ASP A 284 8.44 -6.55 4.23
N ASN A 285 8.36 -7.73 4.84
CA ASN A 285 8.29 -9.00 4.11
C ASN A 285 7.14 -9.06 3.08
N TYR A 286 7.49 -9.52 1.88
CA TYR A 286 6.55 -9.86 0.84
C TYR A 286 5.98 -11.27 1.00
N HIS A 287 4.70 -11.44 0.65
CA HIS A 287 4.13 -12.77 0.45
C HIS A 287 3.19 -12.84 -0.75
N PHE A 288 3.37 -13.87 -1.59
CA PHE A 288 2.48 -14.09 -2.72
C PHE A 288 1.13 -14.67 -2.26
N PHE A 289 0.04 -14.11 -2.77
CA PHE A 289 -1.32 -14.42 -2.32
C PHE A 289 -1.78 -15.88 -2.58
N ARG A 290 -1.05 -16.65 -3.38
CA ARG A 290 -1.32 -18.09 -3.65
C ARG A 290 -0.39 -19.06 -2.92
N GLY A 291 0.44 -18.61 -1.98
CA GLY A 291 1.36 -19.49 -1.25
C GLY A 291 0.67 -20.72 -0.67
N SER A 292 1.32 -21.87 -0.78
CA SER A 292 0.82 -23.17 -0.33
C SER A 292 0.70 -23.25 1.21
N ASP A 293 1.48 -22.45 1.92
CA ASP A 293 1.38 -22.22 3.36
C ASP A 293 0.08 -21.48 3.73
N TYR A 294 -0.33 -20.46 2.95
CA TYR A 294 -1.61 -19.77 3.12
C TYR A 294 -2.80 -20.70 2.87
N ASP A 295 -2.66 -21.64 1.94
CA ASP A 295 -3.63 -22.73 1.73
C ASP A 295 -3.72 -23.64 2.97
N ALA A 296 -2.58 -24.03 3.54
CA ALA A 296 -2.53 -24.87 4.74
C ALA A 296 -3.13 -24.17 5.98
N LEU A 297 -2.97 -22.85 6.08
CA LEU A 297 -3.57 -22.01 7.12
C LEU A 297 -5.06 -21.69 6.87
N ASN A 298 -5.60 -22.04 5.70
CA ASN A 298 -6.97 -21.73 5.27
C ASN A 298 -7.28 -20.23 5.27
N LEU A 299 -6.33 -19.39 4.87
CA LEU A 299 -6.52 -17.93 4.83
C LEU A 299 -7.56 -17.51 3.80
N ASP A 300 -8.36 -16.50 4.15
CA ASP A 300 -9.30 -15.87 3.23
C ASP A 300 -8.58 -14.95 2.22
N ILE A 301 -9.34 -14.31 1.33
CA ILE A 301 -8.77 -13.48 0.27
C ILE A 301 -8.13 -12.20 0.84
N LEU A 302 -8.68 -11.59 1.89
CA LEU A 302 -8.14 -10.36 2.46
C LEU A 302 -6.79 -10.62 3.14
N GLU A 303 -6.71 -11.68 3.95
CA GLU A 303 -5.47 -12.07 4.63
C GLU A 303 -4.38 -12.45 3.63
N ARG A 304 -4.73 -13.11 2.52
CA ARG A 304 -3.77 -13.46 1.45
C ARG A 304 -3.11 -12.27 0.79
N TYR A 305 -3.79 -11.12 0.73
CA TYR A 305 -3.23 -9.90 0.14
C TYR A 305 -2.56 -8.98 1.16
N LYS A 306 -2.66 -9.27 2.47
CA LYS A 306 -2.17 -8.39 3.55
C LYS A 306 -0.68 -8.06 3.47
N LEU A 307 0.15 -9.01 3.01
CA LEU A 307 1.60 -8.85 2.84
C LEU A 307 2.04 -8.74 1.37
N PHE A 308 1.11 -8.60 0.43
CA PHE A 308 1.42 -8.58 -1.00
C PHE A 308 2.20 -7.31 -1.44
N ASN A 309 2.18 -6.26 -0.61
CA ASN A 309 2.89 -5.01 -0.86
C ASN A 309 4.24 -4.90 -0.14
N GLY A 310 4.72 -5.99 0.49
CA GLY A 310 6.05 -6.04 1.07
C GLY A 310 7.17 -5.82 0.04
N LEU A 311 8.33 -5.39 0.52
CA LEU A 311 9.49 -5.02 -0.28
C LEU A 311 10.56 -6.12 -0.24
N GLU A 312 10.92 -6.69 0.91
CA GLU A 312 11.84 -7.83 0.98
C GLU A 312 11.21 -9.07 0.31
N GLY A 313 11.90 -9.62 -0.69
CA GLY A 313 11.49 -10.84 -1.41
C GLY A 313 10.43 -10.63 -2.49
N ASN A 314 10.09 -9.38 -2.85
CA ASN A 314 9.03 -9.09 -3.83
C ASN A 314 9.44 -9.39 -5.29
N SER A 315 10.72 -9.64 -5.51
CA SER A 315 11.37 -9.93 -6.79
C SER A 315 12.09 -11.28 -6.77
N ILE A 316 11.58 -12.21 -5.94
CA ILE A 316 12.07 -13.58 -5.79
C ILE A 316 12.13 -14.31 -7.15
N THR A 317 13.24 -14.99 -7.40
CA THR A 317 13.46 -15.73 -8.65
C THR A 317 12.66 -17.03 -8.67
N ASP A 318 12.39 -17.56 -9.86
CA ASP A 318 11.74 -18.87 -10.01
C ASP A 318 12.58 -19.99 -9.38
N GLU A 319 13.91 -19.83 -9.30
CA GLU A 319 14.82 -20.77 -8.65
C GLU A 319 14.75 -20.76 -7.12
N ASP A 320 14.43 -19.62 -6.50
CA ASP A 320 14.34 -19.46 -5.04
C ASP A 320 12.91 -19.53 -4.50
N SER A 321 11.91 -19.38 -5.37
CA SER A 321 10.51 -19.51 -5.00
C SER A 321 10.22 -20.91 -4.40
N PRO A 322 9.48 -20.97 -3.27
CA PRO A 322 9.03 -22.26 -2.71
C PRO A 322 7.91 -22.91 -3.53
N GLU A 323 7.33 -22.18 -4.49
CA GLU A 323 6.19 -22.60 -5.31
C GLU A 323 6.63 -23.01 -6.72
N ASP A 324 5.84 -23.87 -7.39
CA ASP A 324 6.10 -24.36 -8.76
C ASP A 324 5.64 -23.42 -9.89
N TYR A 325 5.26 -22.19 -9.53
CA TYR A 325 4.86 -21.12 -10.43
C TYR A 325 5.52 -19.79 -10.00
N PRO A 326 5.62 -18.80 -10.90
CA PRO A 326 6.20 -17.51 -10.56
C PRO A 326 5.41 -16.81 -9.45
N THR A 327 6.12 -16.38 -8.42
CA THR A 327 5.58 -15.71 -7.23
C THR A 327 6.02 -14.26 -7.08
N GLN A 328 6.96 -13.79 -7.92
CA GLN A 328 7.41 -12.40 -7.92
C GLN A 328 6.26 -11.41 -8.19
N ALA A 329 6.20 -10.33 -7.41
CA ALA A 329 5.32 -9.19 -7.67
C ALA A 329 5.92 -8.24 -8.70
N ASN A 330 7.25 -8.10 -8.70
CA ASN A 330 8.00 -7.22 -9.59
C ASN A 330 9.26 -7.92 -10.11
N THR A 331 9.82 -7.42 -11.21
CA THR A 331 11.14 -7.82 -11.71
C THR A 331 12.17 -6.70 -11.60
N LEU A 332 11.72 -5.51 -11.17
CA LEU A 332 12.55 -4.34 -10.95
C LEU A 332 12.87 -4.21 -9.45
N PRO A 333 14.12 -3.87 -9.11
CA PRO A 333 14.51 -3.56 -7.74
C PRO A 333 13.69 -2.41 -7.17
N THR A 334 13.40 -2.52 -5.87
CA THR A 334 12.80 -1.46 -5.06
C THR A 334 13.75 -0.27 -4.99
N THR A 335 13.21 0.94 -5.19
CA THR A 335 13.98 2.19 -5.13
C THR A 335 13.10 3.36 -4.70
N GLU A 336 13.69 4.34 -4.02
CA GLU A 336 13.08 5.64 -3.68
C GLU A 336 13.15 6.65 -4.86
N ASP A 337 13.05 6.15 -6.09
CA ASP A 337 13.01 6.92 -7.33
C ASP A 337 11.77 6.51 -8.13
N ILE A 338 10.62 6.99 -7.66
CA ILE A 338 9.28 6.61 -8.14
C ILE A 338 9.07 7.15 -9.55
N ASN A 339 9.58 8.36 -9.82
CA ASN A 339 9.45 9.02 -11.10
C ASN A 339 10.46 8.52 -12.16
N GLN A 340 11.54 7.84 -11.75
CA GLN A 340 12.63 7.29 -12.57
C GLN A 340 13.52 8.36 -13.22
N ASP A 341 13.76 9.47 -12.52
CA ASP A 341 14.64 10.56 -12.96
C ASP A 341 16.08 10.44 -12.44
N GLN A 342 16.39 9.35 -11.73
CA GLN A 342 17.68 9.00 -11.12
C GLN A 342 18.05 9.81 -9.87
N ASN A 343 17.19 10.72 -9.41
CA ASN A 343 17.41 11.48 -8.18
C ASN A 343 16.40 11.08 -7.10
N LEU A 344 16.64 11.59 -5.89
CA LEU A 344 15.70 11.50 -4.78
C LEU A 344 14.96 12.84 -4.67
N GLY A 345 13.64 12.82 -4.87
CA GLY A 345 12.80 13.98 -4.65
C GLY A 345 12.40 14.12 -3.18
N GLU A 346 13.02 15.01 -2.41
CA GLU A 346 12.70 15.20 -0.98
C GLU A 346 11.70 16.36 -0.73
N SER A 347 11.49 17.21 -1.73
CA SER A 347 10.73 18.45 -1.57
C SER A 347 9.23 18.19 -1.59
N GLU A 348 8.53 18.65 -0.57
CA GLU A 348 7.07 18.61 -0.55
C GLU A 348 6.45 19.98 -0.82
N SER A 349 5.51 20.01 -1.75
CA SER A 349 4.65 21.16 -2.03
C SER A 349 3.44 20.66 -2.81
N TYR A 350 2.28 20.65 -2.17
CA TYR A 350 1.09 19.97 -2.69
C TYR A 350 -0.21 20.63 -2.26
N PHE A 351 -1.26 20.28 -2.98
CA PHE A 351 -2.64 20.60 -2.69
C PHE A 351 -3.30 19.38 -2.05
N GLU A 352 -3.86 19.55 -0.85
CA GLU A 352 -4.52 18.49 -0.10
C GLU A 352 -6.04 18.59 -0.29
N TYR A 353 -6.68 17.43 -0.47
CA TYR A 353 -8.14 17.28 -0.48
C TYR A 353 -8.54 16.25 0.57
N LYS A 354 -9.36 16.66 1.53
CA LYS A 354 -9.83 15.81 2.61
C LYS A 354 -11.23 15.27 2.33
N ILE A 355 -11.38 13.95 2.35
CA ILE A 355 -12.65 13.25 2.21
C ILE A 355 -12.99 12.61 3.55
N ASP A 356 -14.08 13.07 4.18
CA ASP A 356 -14.57 12.54 5.45
C ASP A 356 -15.30 11.20 5.20
N LEU A 357 -14.60 10.08 5.40
CA LEU A 357 -15.21 8.75 5.28
C LEU A 357 -15.85 8.36 6.61
N LYS A 358 -16.93 9.04 6.98
CA LYS A 358 -17.70 8.74 8.19
C LYS A 358 -19.16 8.46 7.84
N PRO A 359 -19.88 7.58 8.56
CA PRO A 359 -21.23 7.20 8.20
C PRO A 359 -22.15 8.40 7.99
N GLN A 360 -22.10 9.40 8.88
CA GLN A 360 -22.95 10.60 8.81
C GLN A 360 -22.76 11.44 7.53
N ASP A 361 -21.58 11.37 6.91
CA ASP A 361 -21.15 12.19 5.78
C ASP A 361 -21.36 11.49 4.42
N MET A 362 -21.84 10.25 4.41
CA MET A 362 -22.18 9.48 3.20
C MET A 362 -23.53 9.93 2.60
N VAL A 363 -23.59 11.19 2.19
CA VAL A 363 -24.79 11.85 1.64
C VAL A 363 -24.48 12.48 0.29
N VAL A 364 -25.28 12.15 -0.72
CA VAL A 364 -25.16 12.74 -2.06
C VAL A 364 -25.34 14.26 -1.99
N GLY A 365 -24.40 15.00 -2.58
CA GLY A 365 -24.32 16.46 -2.57
C GLY A 365 -23.41 17.04 -1.48
N GLN A 366 -22.81 16.19 -0.63
CA GLN A 366 -21.84 16.55 0.40
C GLN A 366 -20.56 15.73 0.21
N ASN A 367 -19.44 16.16 0.83
CA ASN A 367 -18.21 15.36 0.88
C ASN A 367 -17.73 14.85 -0.52
N PHE A 368 -17.86 15.70 -1.54
CA PHE A 368 -17.57 15.38 -2.95
C PHE A 368 -18.40 14.25 -3.59
N ILE A 369 -19.43 13.74 -2.90
CA ILE A 369 -20.32 12.69 -3.42
C ILE A 369 -21.31 13.31 -4.40
N THR A 370 -21.25 12.94 -5.67
CA THR A 370 -22.15 13.47 -6.71
C THR A 370 -23.28 12.54 -7.08
N ASP A 371 -23.12 11.24 -6.84
CA ASP A 371 -24.14 10.24 -7.13
C ASP A 371 -23.97 9.02 -6.23
N ARG A 372 -25.03 8.20 -6.13
CA ARG A 372 -24.93 6.85 -5.60
C ARG A 372 -25.87 5.92 -6.34
N ILE A 373 -25.47 4.67 -6.47
CA ILE A 373 -26.28 3.62 -7.09
C ILE A 373 -26.41 2.44 -6.13
N LEU A 374 -27.61 1.91 -5.96
CA LEU A 374 -27.81 0.63 -5.28
C LEU A 374 -27.63 -0.48 -6.31
N ALA A 375 -26.53 -1.21 -6.20
CA ALA A 375 -26.24 -2.29 -7.11
C ALA A 375 -26.66 -3.63 -6.51
N THR A 376 -27.03 -4.58 -7.37
CA THR A 376 -27.36 -5.96 -6.99
C THR A 376 -26.39 -6.91 -7.67
N ALA A 377 -25.57 -7.60 -6.88
CA ALA A 377 -24.61 -8.59 -7.36
C ALA A 377 -25.19 -10.00 -7.18
N ASN A 378 -25.10 -10.85 -8.20
CA ASN A 378 -25.44 -12.27 -8.09
C ASN A 378 -24.20 -13.03 -7.63
N THR A 379 -24.18 -13.48 -6.38
CA THR A 379 -23.05 -14.19 -5.77
C THR A 379 -23.37 -15.67 -5.58
N PRO A 380 -22.38 -16.55 -5.30
CA PRO A 380 -22.62 -17.97 -5.04
C PRO A 380 -23.65 -18.26 -3.94
N GLU A 381 -23.71 -17.46 -2.88
CA GLU A 381 -24.69 -17.59 -1.78
C GLU A 381 -26.01 -16.85 -2.02
N GLY A 382 -26.16 -16.20 -3.18
CA GLY A 382 -27.37 -15.49 -3.57
C GLY A 382 -27.15 -14.00 -3.88
N PRO A 383 -28.23 -13.27 -4.19
CA PRO A 383 -28.13 -11.84 -4.49
C PRO A 383 -27.72 -11.03 -3.27
N LYS A 384 -26.73 -10.15 -3.42
CA LYS A 384 -26.37 -9.12 -2.43
C LYS A 384 -26.60 -7.73 -2.99
N GLN A 385 -26.90 -6.77 -2.12
CA GLN A 385 -27.06 -5.37 -2.49
C GLN A 385 -26.04 -4.52 -1.76
N VAL A 386 -25.44 -3.55 -2.45
CA VAL A 386 -24.51 -2.59 -1.87
C VAL A 386 -24.56 -1.28 -2.65
N TYR A 387 -24.39 -0.16 -1.95
CA TYR A 387 -24.26 1.15 -2.57
C TYR A 387 -22.85 1.33 -3.14
N TRP A 388 -22.78 1.93 -4.32
CA TRP A 388 -21.56 2.54 -4.84
C TRP A 388 -21.75 4.06 -4.86
N TYR A 389 -20.81 4.79 -4.26
CA TYR A 389 -20.78 6.24 -4.20
C TYR A 389 -19.82 6.78 -5.24
N GLN A 390 -20.27 7.76 -6.03
CA GLN A 390 -19.41 8.49 -6.97
C GLN A 390 -18.84 9.72 -6.29
N PHE A 391 -17.52 9.77 -6.19
CA PHE A 391 -16.78 10.94 -5.74
C PHE A 391 -16.27 11.73 -6.95
N LYS A 392 -16.42 13.05 -6.89
CA LYS A 392 -15.84 14.02 -7.83
C LYS A 392 -15.20 15.15 -7.05
N VAL A 393 -13.89 15.06 -6.85
CA VAL A 393 -13.10 16.05 -6.12
C VAL A 393 -12.60 17.10 -7.12
N PRO A 394 -13.07 18.36 -7.03
CA PRO A 394 -12.64 19.43 -7.92
C PRO A 394 -11.22 19.88 -7.57
N VAL A 395 -10.29 19.68 -8.50
CA VAL A 395 -8.85 19.97 -8.29
C VAL A 395 -8.59 21.45 -7.99
N ARG A 396 -9.44 22.37 -8.44
CA ARG A 396 -9.23 23.80 -8.17
C ARG A 396 -9.70 24.27 -6.79
N LEU A 397 -10.23 23.38 -5.95
CA LEU A 397 -10.74 23.71 -4.62
C LEU A 397 -10.07 22.82 -3.56
N PRO A 398 -8.76 22.98 -3.32
CA PRO A 398 -8.08 22.25 -2.27
C PRO A 398 -8.53 22.73 -0.89
N ASP A 399 -8.54 21.83 0.09
CA ASP A 399 -8.80 22.14 1.49
C ASP A 399 -7.59 22.85 2.12
N LYS A 400 -6.38 22.46 1.69
CA LYS A 400 -5.13 23.03 2.17
C LYS A 400 -4.08 23.12 1.06
N VAL A 401 -3.22 24.13 1.18
CA VAL A 401 -2.06 24.36 0.30
C VAL A 401 -0.81 24.25 1.16
N VAL A 402 0.01 23.24 0.91
CA VAL A 402 1.21 22.95 1.70
C VAL A 402 2.45 23.47 0.99
N ASN A 403 3.36 24.10 1.76
CA ASN A 403 4.66 24.60 1.31
C ASN A 403 4.64 25.51 0.05
N GLY A 404 3.54 26.25 -0.14
CA GLY A 404 3.49 27.38 -1.07
C GLY A 404 3.39 27.05 -2.56
N ILE A 405 2.95 25.83 -2.93
CA ILE A 405 2.57 25.53 -4.32
C ILE A 405 1.50 26.53 -4.80
N GLN A 406 1.65 27.05 -6.03
CA GLN A 406 0.86 28.19 -6.52
C GLN A 406 -0.18 27.82 -7.57
N ASP A 407 0.11 26.80 -8.38
CA ASP A 407 -0.69 26.47 -9.56
C ASP A 407 -0.55 25.00 -9.94
N PHE A 408 -1.32 24.57 -10.94
CA PHE A 408 -1.41 23.17 -11.36
C PHE A 408 -0.61 22.85 -12.63
N ARG A 409 0.43 23.65 -12.94
CA ARG A 409 1.26 23.45 -14.13
C ARG A 409 2.31 22.34 -13.96
N SER A 410 2.59 21.93 -12.72
CA SER A 410 3.57 20.88 -12.41
C SER A 410 3.13 20.02 -11.23
N ILE A 411 2.14 19.16 -11.46
CA ILE A 411 1.71 18.13 -10.51
C ILE A 411 2.38 16.81 -10.87
N ARG A 412 3.36 16.37 -10.07
CA ARG A 412 4.20 15.20 -10.38
C ARG A 412 3.73 13.93 -9.70
N PHE A 413 3.14 14.05 -8.51
CA PHE A 413 2.73 12.94 -7.67
C PHE A 413 1.29 13.10 -7.19
N MET A 414 0.70 11.95 -6.87
CA MET A 414 -0.56 11.78 -6.17
C MET A 414 -0.38 10.76 -5.06
#